data_AF-A0A3A5I8J1-F1
#
_entry.id   AF-A0A3A5I8J1-F1
#
_cell.length_a   1.000
_cell.length_b   1.000
_cell.length_c   1.000
_cell.angle_alpha   90.00
_cell.angle_beta   90.00
_cell.angle_gamma   90.00
#
_symmetry.space_group_name_H-M   'P 1'
#
loop_
_entity.id
_entity.type
_entity.pdbx_description
1 polymer ?
#
loop_
_entity_poly.entity_id
_entity_poly.type
_entity_poly.pdbx_seq_one_letter_code
_entity_poly.pdbx_strand_id
1 'polypeptide(L)'
;MSYIVQFAIGGSILVLASLLSKSKYLFLSGVITLLPIMTLINISLQMKNMNLTEFRMTQKNAIVGAFGAVILMSSIFLLSNWVKPLYAVIGASVIYVGYMVGYMCFVSQKLSA
;
A
#
# COMPACT_ATOMS: atom_id res chain seq x y z
N MET A 1 14.88 -4.51 -9.99
CA MET A 1 15.04 -3.05 -10.26
C MET A 1 13.71 -2.34 -10.53
N SER A 2 12.80 -2.88 -11.37
CA SER A 2 11.51 -2.24 -11.67
C SER A 2 10.63 -1.91 -10.44
N TYR A 3 10.50 -2.84 -9.48
CA TYR A 3 9.65 -2.66 -8.29
C TYR A 3 10.10 -1.53 -7.35
N ILE A 4 11.41 -1.36 -7.17
CA ILE A 4 11.97 -0.28 -6.32
C ILE A 4 11.67 1.09 -6.94
N VAL A 5 11.83 1.19 -8.26
CA VAL A 5 11.52 2.40 -9.02
C VAL A 5 10.02 2.70 -8.98
N GLN A 6 9.16 1.69 -9.17
CA GLN A 6 7.71 1.84 -9.06
C GLN A 6 7.26 2.28 -7.66
N PHE A 7 7.89 1.77 -6.60
CA PHE A 7 7.63 2.20 -5.22
C PHE A 7 8.03 3.66 -5.00
N ALA A 8 9.22 4.07 -5.46
CA ALA A 8 9.70 5.44 -5.34
C ALA A 8 8.82 6.42 -6.13
N ILE A 9 8.41 6.05 -7.34
CA ILE A 9 7.50 6.85 -8.19
C ILE A 9 6.12 6.95 -7.53
N GLY A 10 5.53 5.83 -7.10
CA GLY A 10 4.22 5.81 -6.46
C GLY A 10 4.19 6.63 -5.17
N GLY A 11 5.21 6.49 -4.31
CA GLY A 11 5.37 7.28 -3.10
C GLY A 11 5.52 8.77 -3.39
N SER A 12 6.36 9.13 -4.37
CA SER A 12 6.55 10.53 -4.79
C SER A 12 5.27 11.16 -5.33
N ILE A 13 4.49 10.43 -6.13
CA ILE A 13 3.18 10.89 -6.64
C ILE A 13 2.22 11.15 -5.48
N LEU A 14 2.19 10.29 -4.47
CA LEU A 14 1.32 10.47 -3.31
C LEU A 14 1.72 11.69 -2.46
N VAL A 15 3.02 11.89 -2.26
CA VAL A 15 3.57 13.07 -1.55
C VAL A 15 3.26 14.35 -2.32
N LEU A 16 3.47 14.37 -3.64
CA LEU A 16 3.14 15.50 -4.49
C LEU A 16 1.63 15.78 -4.46
N ALA A 17 0.78 14.75 -4.57
CA ALA A 17 -0.67 14.91 -4.46
C ALA A 17 -1.07 15.50 -3.10
N SER A 18 -0.44 15.06 -2.00
CA SER A 18 -0.68 15.62 -0.66
C SER A 18 -0.26 17.09 -0.53
N LEU A 19 0.91 17.45 -1.09
CA LEU A 19 1.39 18.83 -1.09
C LEU A 19 0.51 19.74 -1.96
N LEU A 20 0.11 19.26 -3.15
CA LEU A 20 -0.76 19.99 -4.07
C LEU A 20 -2.19 20.12 -3.50
N SER A 21 -2.67 19.15 -2.72
CA SER A 21 -3.97 19.21 -2.03
C SER A 21 -4.07 20.34 -1.00
N LYS A 22 -2.94 20.79 -0.43
CA LYS A 22 -2.92 21.94 0.49
C LYS A 22 -2.92 23.30 -0.23
N SER A 23 -2.73 23.30 -1.54
CA SER A 23 -2.69 24.51 -2.35
C SER A 23 -4.10 25.00 -2.68
N LYS A 24 -4.32 26.32 -2.73
CA LYS A 24 -5.65 26.93 -2.98
C LYS A 24 -6.15 26.76 -4.43
N TYR A 25 -5.46 26.00 -5.28
CA TYR A 25 -5.84 25.80 -6.68
C TYR A 25 -6.91 24.69 -6.82
N LEU A 26 -8.16 25.11 -7.03
CA LEU A 26 -9.32 24.23 -7.23
C LEU A 26 -9.14 23.25 -8.40
N PHE A 27 -8.46 23.67 -9.47
CA PHE A 27 -8.13 22.81 -10.61
C PHE A 27 -7.24 21.61 -10.21
N LEU A 28 -6.24 21.89 -9.38
CA LEU A 28 -5.24 20.91 -8.96
C LEU A 28 -5.84 19.87 -7.99
N SER A 29 -6.78 20.31 -7.16
CA SER A 29 -7.63 19.41 -6.35
C SER A 29 -8.44 18.45 -7.23
N GLY A 30 -9.01 18.93 -8.34
CA GLY A 30 -9.71 18.08 -9.33
C GLY A 30 -8.81 17.04 -9.99
N VAL A 31 -7.53 17.35 -10.23
CA VAL A 31 -6.55 16.39 -10.77
C VAL A 31 -6.20 15.32 -9.72
N ILE A 32 -6.09 15.70 -8.44
CA ILE A 32 -5.78 14.76 -7.35
C ILE A 32 -6.94 13.80 -7.13
N THR A 33 -8.19 14.27 -7.17
CA THR A 33 -9.37 13.40 -6.99
C THR A 33 -9.57 12.43 -8.16
N LEU A 34 -9.03 12.72 -9.34
CA LEU A 34 -9.02 11.78 -10.46
C LEU A 34 -8.12 10.56 -10.23
N LEU A 35 -7.04 10.66 -9.45
CA LEU A 35 -6.14 9.52 -9.14
C LEU A 35 -6.88 8.32 -8.50
N PRO A 36 -7.65 8.49 -7.41
CA PRO A 36 -8.43 7.39 -6.85
C PRO A 36 -9.55 6.92 -7.80
N ILE A 37 -10.15 7.80 -8.61
CA ILE A 37 -11.15 7.42 -9.61
C ILE A 37 -10.53 6.51 -10.69
N MET A 38 -9.37 6.87 -11.23
CA MET A 38 -8.63 6.03 -12.19
C MET A 38 -8.25 4.69 -11.58
N THR A 39 -7.90 4.67 -10.30
CA THR A 39 -7.57 3.43 -9.57
C THR A 39 -8.79 2.51 -9.47
N LEU A 40 -9.97 3.06 -9.13
CA LEU A 40 -11.23 2.29 -9.10
C LEU A 40 -11.62 1.76 -10.48
N ILE A 41 -11.50 2.57 -11.53
CA ILE A 41 -11.78 2.16 -12.91
C ILE A 41 -10.85 1.01 -13.32
N ASN A 42 -9.55 1.11 -13.02
CA ASN A 42 -8.58 0.07 -13.34
C ASN A 42 -8.88 -1.23 -12.60
N ILE A 43 -9.22 -1.16 -11.30
CA ILE A 43 -9.63 -2.34 -10.52
C ILE A 43 -10.90 -2.96 -11.13
N SER A 44 -11.89 -2.15 -11.52
CA SER A 44 -13.12 -2.64 -12.17
C SER A 44 -12.83 -3.37 -13.49
N LEU A 45 -11.95 -2.81 -14.33
CA LEU A 45 -11.53 -3.45 -15.58
C LEU A 45 -10.73 -4.74 -15.33
N GLN A 46 -9.84 -4.75 -14.33
CA GLN A 46 -9.14 -5.97 -13.92
C GLN A 46 -10.10 -7.05 -13.45
N MET A 47 -11.08 -6.71 -12.60
CA MET A 47 -12.06 -7.67 -12.09
C MET A 47 -12.92 -8.28 -13.21
N LYS A 48 -13.22 -7.54 -14.28
CA LYS A 48 -13.96 -8.05 -15.44
C LYS A 48 -13.20 -9.09 -16.24
N ASN A 49 -11.87 -9.06 -16.20
CA ASN A 49 -11.00 -9.97 -16.96
C ASN A 49 -10.41 -11.10 -16.10
N MET A 50 -10.78 -11.19 -14.81
CA MET A 50 -10.29 -12.21 -13.88
C MET A 50 -11.25 -13.39 -13.78
N ASN A 51 -10.70 -14.60 -13.68
CA ASN A 51 -11.48 -15.80 -13.32
C ASN A 51 -11.77 -15.86 -11.81
N LEU A 52 -12.74 -16.68 -11.39
CA LEU A 52 -13.18 -16.79 -10.00
C LEU A 52 -12.04 -17.13 -9.01
N THR A 53 -11.10 -17.98 -9.44
CA THR A 53 -9.93 -18.38 -8.63
C THR A 53 -8.96 -17.20 -8.44
N GLU A 54 -8.70 -16.45 -9.50
CA GLU A 54 -7.82 -15.26 -9.47
C GLU A 54 -8.44 -14.16 -8.63
N PHE A 55 -9.76 -13.97 -8.74
CA PHE A 55 -10.51 -13.01 -7.92
C PHE A 55 -10.40 -13.33 -6.42
N ARG A 56 -10.59 -14.59 -6.01
CA ARG A 56 -10.46 -15.01 -4.60
C ARG A 56 -9.04 -14.85 -4.08
N MET A 57 -8.03 -15.19 -4.88
CA MET A 57 -6.62 -14.98 -4.52
C MET A 57 -6.29 -13.49 -4.38
N THR A 58 -6.78 -12.66 -5.31
CA THR A 58 -6.61 -11.21 -5.28
C THR A 58 -7.28 -10.60 -4.05
N GLN A 59 -8.52 -11.02 -3.72
CA GLN A 59 -9.21 -10.59 -2.50
C GLN A 59 -8.46 -10.96 -1.23
N LYS A 60 -7.99 -12.22 -1.12
CA LYS A 60 -7.22 -12.67 0.04
C LYS A 60 -5.94 -11.85 0.21
N ASN A 61 -5.21 -11.61 -0.87
CA ASN A 61 -4.00 -10.79 -0.84
C ASN A 61 -4.30 -9.33 -0.52
N ALA A 62 -5.41 -8.77 -1.02
CA ALA A 62 -5.84 -7.41 -0.71
C ALA A 62 -6.19 -7.25 0.78
N ILE A 63 -6.89 -8.22 1.38
CA ILE A 63 -7.21 -8.22 2.82
C ILE A 63 -5.92 -8.25 3.65
N VAL A 64 -4.99 -9.15 3.32
CA VAL A 64 -3.70 -9.28 4.03
C VAL A 64 -2.86 -8.01 3.89
N GLY A 65 -2.85 -7.39 2.71
CA GLY A 65 -2.19 -6.10 2.47
C GLY A 65 -2.82 -4.97 3.29
N ALA A 66 -4.15 -4.93 3.39
CA ALA A 66 -4.86 -3.95 4.22
C ALA A 66 -4.53 -4.11 5.71
N PHE A 67 -4.50 -5.34 6.23
CA PHE A 67 -4.01 -5.61 7.59
C PHE A 67 -2.56 -5.18 7.77
N GLY A 68 -1.70 -5.45 6.79
CA GLY A 68 -0.31 -5.00 6.80
C GLY A 68 -0.18 -3.48 6.91
N ALA A 69 -1.02 -2.73 6.17
CA ALA A 69 -1.04 -1.27 6.24
C ALA A 69 -1.47 -0.75 7.63
N VAL A 70 -2.46 -1.39 8.25
CA VAL A 70 -2.87 -1.07 9.63
C VAL A 70 -1.72 -1.34 10.60
N ILE A 71 -1.06 -2.49 10.51
CA ILE A 71 0.10 -2.85 11.35
C ILE A 71 1.22 -1.82 11.20
N LEU A 72 1.54 -1.42 9.97
CA LEU A 72 2.56 -0.41 9.69
C LEU A 72 2.18 0.93 10.36
N MET A 73 0.97 1.42 10.13
CA MET A 73 0.50 2.71 10.67
C MET A 73 0.45 2.70 12.21
N SER A 74 -0.09 1.64 12.81
CA SER A 74 -0.13 1.47 14.27
C SER A 74 1.27 1.37 14.86
N SER A 75 2.20 0.66 14.19
CA SER A 75 3.59 0.57 14.64
C SER A 75 4.29 1.92 14.56
N ILE A 76 4.13 2.68 13.47
CA ILE A 76 4.68 4.04 13.35
C ILE A 76 4.15 4.91 14.48
N PHE A 77 2.84 4.90 14.74
CA PHE A 77 2.21 5.69 15.79
C PHE A 77 2.77 5.35 17.18
N LEU A 78 2.83 4.05 17.52
CA LEU A 78 3.34 3.60 18.82
C LEU A 78 4.83 3.91 18.97
N LEU A 79 5.67 3.63 17.97
CA LEU A 79 7.12 3.88 18.05
C LEU A 79 7.46 5.38 18.06
N SER A 80 6.64 6.21 17.41
CA SER A 80 6.85 7.67 17.39
C SER A 80 6.67 8.32 18.75
N ASN A 81 5.96 7.67 19.69
CA ASN A 81 5.88 8.15 21.08
C ASN A 81 7.16 7.92 21.89
N TRP A 82 8.04 7.02 21.44
CA TRP A 82 9.21 6.57 22.22
C TRP A 82 10.53 7.00 21.57
N VAL A 83 10.55 7.19 20.25
CA VAL A 83 11.76 7.44 19.47
C VAL A 83 11.53 8.58 18.48
N LYS A 84 12.60 9.24 18.05
CA LYS A 84 12.51 10.27 16.99
C LYS A 84 11.81 9.69 15.75
N PRO A 85 10.98 10.49 15.05
CA PRO A 85 10.08 10.02 14.00
C PRO A 85 10.79 9.26 12.86
N LEU A 86 12.02 9.65 12.51
CA LEU A 86 12.80 8.95 11.48
C LEU A 86 13.11 7.50 11.88
N TYR A 87 13.52 7.26 13.13
CA TYR A 87 13.82 5.92 13.63
C TYR A 87 12.56 5.10 13.85
N ALA A 88 11.45 5.74 14.24
CA ALA A 88 10.15 5.08 14.36
C ALA A 88 9.66 4.53 13.01
N VAL A 89 9.82 5.30 11.92
CA VAL A 89 9.47 4.86 10.56
C VAL A 89 10.34 3.69 10.11
N ILE A 90 11.66 3.75 10.34
CA ILE A 90 12.57 2.66 9.98
C ILE A 90 12.23 1.39 10.77
N GLY A 91 12.02 1.50 12.08
CA GLY A 91 11.64 0.36 12.93
C GLY A 91 10.31 -0.26 12.53
N ALA A 92 9.28 0.55 12.29
CA ALA A 92 7.99 0.06 11.83
C ALA A 92 8.07 -0.59 10.43
N SER A 93 8.95 -0.08 9.56
CA SER A 93 9.20 -0.70 8.25
C SER A 93 9.80 -2.11 8.39
N VAL A 94 10.70 -2.33 9.36
CA VAL A 94 11.26 -3.66 9.65
C VAL A 94 10.18 -4.62 10.14
N ILE A 95 9.30 -4.17 11.03
CA ILE A 95 8.15 -4.97 11.52
C ILE A 95 7.23 -5.36 10.36
N TYR A 96 6.91 -4.41 9.47
CA TYR A 96 6.09 -4.65 8.30
C TYR A 96 6.74 -5.63 7.32
N VAL A 97 8.04 -5.52 7.06
CA VAL A 97 8.77 -6.51 6.25
C VAL A 97 8.69 -7.89 6.89
N GLY A 98 8.88 -7.99 8.21
CA GLY A 98 8.71 -9.25 8.95
C GLY A 98 7.32 -9.86 8.79
N TYR A 99 6.27 -9.04 8.87
CA TYR A 99 4.89 -9.47 8.63
C TYR A 99 4.69 -10.01 7.20
N MET A 100 5.19 -9.30 6.18
CA MET A 100 5.04 -9.71 4.78
C MET A 100 5.82 -10.99 4.46
N VAL A 101 7.03 -11.13 5.01
CA VAL A 101 7.85 -12.34 4.87
C VAL A 101 7.18 -13.51 5.59
N GLY A 102 6.66 -13.29 6.80
CA GLY A 102 5.91 -14.30 7.55
C GLY A 102 4.70 -14.82 6.76
N TYR A 103 3.91 -13.91 6.18
CA TYR A 103 2.80 -14.28 5.30
C TYR A 103 3.27 -15.10 4.09
N MET A 104 4.35 -14.68 3.43
CA MET A 104 4.90 -15.38 2.28
C MET A 104 5.35 -16.81 2.64
N CYS A 105 6.04 -17.00 3.77
CA CYS A 105 6.47 -18.33 4.24
C CYS A 105 5.28 -19.23 4.58
N PHE A 106 4.27 -18.73 5.31
CA PHE A 106 3.09 -19.51 5.68
C PHE A 106 2.20 -19.88 4.48
N VAL A 107 2.09 -19.00 3.48
CA VAL A 107 1.33 -19.28 2.26
C VAL A 107 2.08 -20.22 1.34
N SER A 108 3.41 -20.10 1.24
CA SER A 108 4.21 -20.99 0.39
C SER A 108 4.19 -22.44 0.88
N GLN A 109 4.09 -22.69 2.19
CA GLN A 109 3.92 -24.05 2.73
C GLN A 109 2.56 -24.67 2.39
N LYS A 110 1.50 -23.86 2.23
CA LYS A 110 0.15 -24.36 1.90
C LYS A 110 -0.06 -24.69 0.42
N LEU A 111 0.87 -24.33 -0.46
CA LEU A 111 0.78 -24.58 -1.90
C LEU A 111 1.54 -25.84 -2.34
N SER A 112 2.33 -26.44 -1.45
CA SER A 112 3.18 -27.61 -1.72
C SER A 112 2.73 -28.89 -0.98
N ALA A 113 1.59 -28.84 -0.28
CA ALA A 113 0.93 -29.96 0.37
C ALA A 113 -0.47 -30.13 -0.21
#